data_AF-A0A3C1SDR4-F1
#
_entry.id   AF-A0A3C1SDR4-F1
#
_cell.length_a   1.000
_cell.length_b   1.000
_cell.length_c   1.000
_cell.angle_alpha   90.00
_cell.angle_beta   90.00
_cell.angle_gamma   90.00
#
_symmetry.space_group_name_H-M   'P 1'
#
loop_
_entity.id
_entity.type
_entity.pdbx_description
1 polymer ?
#
loop_
_entity_poly.entity_id
_entity_poly.type
_entity_poly.pdbx_seq_one_letter_code
_entity_poly.pdbx_strand_id
1 'polypeptide(L)' 'MSGIITVIDSLQFKFRGIIETQVYHLNGGKSCKREGDFTFAVKGNRKYWRLQEMNNPCDAVVDYVDIYF' A
#
# COMPACT_ATOMS: atom_id res chain seq x y z
N MET A 1 -12.17 7.46 10.53
CA MET A 1 -11.78 6.03 10.65
C MET A 1 -10.78 5.75 9.54
N SER A 2 -9.55 5.32 9.84
CA SER A 2 -8.54 5.08 8.79
C SER A 2 -8.53 3.63 8.34
N GLY A 3 -9.62 3.30 7.64
CA GLY A 3 -9.74 2.12 6.78
C GLY A 3 -10.32 0.85 7.40
N ILE A 4 -10.81 -0.03 6.52
CA ILE A 4 -11.47 -1.29 6.83
C ILE A 4 -10.93 -2.36 5.87
N ILE A 5 -10.63 -3.55 6.40
CA ILE A 5 -10.33 -4.72 5.56
C ILE A 5 -11.67 -5.31 5.08
N THR A 6 -11.88 -5.39 3.77
CA THR A 6 -13.17 -5.73 3.16
C THR A 6 -13.24 -7.15 2.60
N VAL A 7 -12.11 -7.79 2.33
CA VAL A 7 -12.00 -9.19 1.87
C VAL A 7 -10.70 -9.78 2.42
N ILE A 8 -10.74 -11.04 2.88
CA ILE A 8 -9.56 -11.81 3.30
C ILE A 8 -9.61 -13.17 2.63
N ASP A 9 -8.55 -13.51 1.90
CA ASP A 9 -8.19 -14.84 1.41
C ASP A 9 -6.78 -15.15 1.93
N SER A 10 -6.39 -16.43 1.94
CA SER A 10 -5.08 -16.94 2.33
C SER A 10 -3.89 -16.18 1.70
N LEU A 11 -4.04 -15.66 0.48
CA LEU A 11 -2.98 -14.99 -0.26
C LEU A 11 -3.22 -13.51 -0.53
N GLN A 12 -4.39 -12.96 -0.22
CA GLN A 12 -4.70 -11.57 -0.49
C GLN A 12 -5.75 -10.98 0.44
N PHE A 13 -5.70 -9.68 0.65
CA PHE A 13 -6.79 -8.95 1.26
C PHE A 13 -7.03 -7.61 0.56
N LYS A 14 -8.24 -7.07 0.73
CA LYS A 14 -8.60 -5.74 0.25
C LYS A 14 -8.69 -4.77 1.42
N PHE A 15 -8.08 -3.61 1.26
CA PHE A 15 -8.14 -2.51 2.21
C PHE A 15 -8.86 -1.33 1.56
N ARG A 16 -9.97 -0.88 2.17
CA ARG A 16 -10.61 0.38 1.81
C ARG A 16 -10.23 1.42 2.84
N GLY A 17 -9.51 2.46 2.44
CA GLY A 17 -9.10 3.48 3.39
C GLY A 17 -8.05 4.43 2.84
N ILE A 18 -7.20 4.91 3.73
CA ILE A 18 -6.14 5.86 3.43
C ILE A 18 -4.80 5.17 3.64
N ILE A 19 -3.90 5.29 2.67
CA ILE A 19 -2.48 5.00 2.81
C ILE A 19 -1.73 6.33 2.70
N GLU A 20 -0.94 6.66 3.71
CA GLU A 20 -0.10 7.86 3.74
C GLU A 20 1.36 7.46 3.95
N THR A 21 2.23 7.99 3.11
CA THR A 21 3.68 7.75 3.15
C THR A 21 4.41 9.08 3.25
N GLN A 22 5.52 9.11 3.98
CA GLN A 22 6.37 10.29 4.08
C GLN A 22 7.83 9.86 4.08
N VAL A 23 8.57 10.31 3.07
CA VAL A 23 10.00 10.05 2.92
C VAL A 23 10.67 11.41 2.67
N TYR A 24 11.72 11.72 3.43
CA TYR A 24 12.29 13.08 3.49
C TYR A 24 12.74 13.66 2.14
N HIS A 25 13.09 12.81 1.16
CA HIS A 25 13.59 13.22 -0.15
C HIS A 25 12.59 13.01 -1.30
N LEU A 26 11.42 12.41 -1.05
CA LEU A 26 10.35 12.25 -2.03
C LEU A 26 9.29 13.33 -1.81
N ASN A 27 8.62 13.81 -2.87
CA ASN A 27 7.58 14.84 -2.76
C ASN A 27 8.02 16.09 -1.94
N GLY A 28 9.30 16.46 -2.03
CA GLY A 28 9.89 17.54 -1.24
C GLY A 28 9.78 17.36 0.29
N GLY A 29 9.74 16.12 0.77
CA GLY A 29 9.60 15.76 2.19
C GLY A 29 8.18 15.86 2.73
N LYS A 30 7.19 16.23 1.90
CA LYS A 30 5.78 16.29 2.27
C LYS A 30 5.15 14.91 2.25
N SER A 31 4.11 14.71 3.06
CA SER A 31 3.36 13.46 3.02
C SER A 31 2.64 13.28 1.69
N CYS A 32 2.52 12.03 1.26
CA CYS A 32 1.81 11.62 0.07
C CYS A 32 0.65 10.68 0.46
N LYS A 33 -0.57 11.19 0.33
CA LYS A 33 -1.82 10.51 0.71
C LYS A 33 -2.49 9.90 -0.53
N ARG A 34 -2.97 8.66 -0.40
CA ARG A 34 -3.93 8.04 -1.34
C ARG A 34 -5.12 7.48 -0.57
N GLU A 35 -6.31 7.65 -1.12
CA GLU A 35 -7.57 7.18 -0.55
C GLU A 35 -8.33 6.37 -1.59
N GLY A 36 -8.81 5.18 -1.21
CA GLY A 36 -9.49 4.28 -2.13
C GLY A 36 -9.52 2.83 -1.65
N ASP A 37 -9.73 1.93 -2.62
CA ASP A 37 -9.67 0.49 -2.44
C ASP A 37 -8.32 -0.03 -2.95
N PHE A 38 -7.63 -0.82 -2.12
CA PHE A 38 -6.28 -1.31 -2.35
C PHE A 38 -6.22 -2.82 -2.20
N THR A 39 -5.37 -3.45 -3.01
CA THR A 39 -5.15 -4.89 -2.99
C THR A 39 -3.77 -5.18 -2.40
N PHE A 40 -3.74 -5.99 -1.34
CA PHE A 40 -2.53 -6.55 -0.79
C PHE A 40 -2.47 -8.03 -1.12
N ALA A 41 -1.40 -8.49 -1.77
CA ALA A 41 -1.31 -9.88 -2.23
C ALA A 41 0.10 -10.46 -2.04
N VAL A 42 0.16 -11.76 -1.74
CA VAL A 42 1.38 -12.58 -1.80
C VAL A 42 1.54 -13.08 -3.23
N LYS A 43 2.75 -12.94 -3.79
CA LYS A 43 3.11 -13.48 -5.11
C LYS A 43 4.37 -14.34 -5.00
N GLY A 44 4.37 -15.49 -5.66
CA GLY A 44 5.48 -16.44 -5.60
C GLY A 44 5.75 -16.91 -4.17
N ASN A 45 7.03 -17.01 -3.80
CA ASN A 45 7.47 -17.52 -2.48
C ASN A 45 7.62 -16.43 -1.40
N ARG A 46 7.00 -15.25 -1.60
CA ARG A 46 7.11 -14.12 -0.65
C ARG A 46 6.46 -14.45 0.68
N LYS A 47 7.01 -13.88 1.76
CA LYS A 47 6.53 -14.01 3.15
C LYS A 47 5.98 -12.67 3.67
N TYR A 48 5.27 -11.97 2.79
CA TYR A 48 4.60 -10.70 3.06
C TYR A 48 3.53 -10.46 1.99
N TRP A 49 2.48 -9.71 2.34
CA TRP A 49 1.56 -9.14 1.36
C TRP A 49 2.10 -7.79 0.87
N ARG A 50 2.09 -7.58 -0.44
CA ARG A 50 2.52 -6.33 -1.07
C ARG A 50 1.33 -5.59 -1.65
N LEU A 51 1.28 -4.27 -1.47
CA LEU A 51 0.36 -3.38 -2.20
C LEU A 51 0.54 -3.54 -3.71
N GLN A 52 -0.54 -3.78 -4.45
CA GLN A 52 -0.49 -3.93 -5.91
C GLN A 52 -0.58 -2.59 -6.64
N GLU A 53 -1.31 -1.62 -6.08
CA GLU A 53 -1.44 -0.25 -6.59
C GLU A 53 -0.22 0.60 -6.17
N MET A 54 0.96 0.13 -6.59
CA MET A 54 2.27 0.55 -6.06
C MET A 54 2.84 1.86 -6.63
N ASN A 55 2.23 2.43 -7.68
CA ASN A 55 2.71 3.70 -8.22
C ASN A 55 2.54 4.81 -7.18
N ASN A 56 3.59 5.61 -6.96
CA ASN A 56 3.50 6.77 -6.09
C ASN A 56 2.68 7.87 -6.80
N PRO A 57 1.61 8.42 -6.19
CA PRO A 57 0.78 9.44 -6.84
C PRO A 57 1.36 10.85 -6.75
N CYS A 58 2.43 11.07 -5.98
CA CYS A 58 3.06 12.37 -5.76
C CYS A 58 4.46 12.49 -6.38
N ASP A 59 5.04 11.38 -6.87
CA ASP A 59 6.39 11.35 -7.42
C ASP A 59 6.54 10.19 -8.43
N ALA A 60 7.56 10.22 -9.29
CA ALA A 60 7.77 9.24 -10.35
C ALA A 60 8.51 7.97 -9.86
N VAL A 61 8.06 7.39 -8.75
CA VAL A 61 8.66 6.21 -8.09
C VAL A 61 7.63 5.15 -7.73
N VAL A 62 8.09 3.99 -7.25
CA VAL A 62 7.26 2.87 -6.80
C VAL A 62 7.33 2.75 -5.29
N ASP A 63 6.18 2.70 -4.63
CA ASP A 63 6.07 2.45 -3.20
C ASP A 63 5.83 0.97 -2.93
N TYR A 64 6.87 0.29 -2.46
CA TYR A 64 6.74 -1.06 -1.94
C TYR A 64 6.25 -1.01 -0.50
N VAL A 65 4.93 -1.07 -0.33
CA VAL A 65 4.29 -1.23 0.97
C VAL A 65 4.05 -2.72 1.22
N ASP A 66 4.82 -3.28 2.14
CA ASP A 66 4.75 -4.69 2.53
C ASP A 66 4.22 -4.85 3.96
N ILE A 67 3.37 -5.85 4.17
CA ILE A 67 2.86 -6.26 5.48
C ILE A 67 3.32 -7.69 5.72
N TYR A 68 4.13 -7.87 6.75
CA TYR A 68 4.69 -9.17 7.16
C TYR A 68 3.69 -9.93 8.03
N PHE A 69 3.72 -11.26 7.95
CA PHE A 69 2.97 -12.20 8.78
C PHE A 69 3.88 -13.24 9.43
#